data_AF-A0A367FMJ9-F1
#
_entry.id   AF-A0A367FMJ9-F1
#
_cell.length_a   1.000
_cell.length_b   1.000
_cell.length_c   1.000
_cell.angle_alpha   90.00
_cell.angle_beta   90.00
_cell.angle_gamma   90.00
#
_symmetry.space_group_name_H-M   'P 1'
#
loop_
_entity.id
_entity.type
_entity.pdbx_description
1 polymer ?
#
loop_
_entity_poly.entity_id
_entity_poly.type
_entity_poly.pdbx_seq_one_letter_code
_entity_poly.pdbx_strand_id
1 'polypeptide(L)'
;MSHLVPFLTVLLVLLAVVLVALSPLALDVLDDGGKWSQRSEIGQTYGAAAALISVFALTAITVSLVLQAREAKLAREQASRTTHNELITMALENPLYRECWGVFSDEKDENSLKQQLYMNLIVSYWQTRFELGTFSETHLRHGAASIFSARPGRTFWKDAREARIRTSQTRKARRFHAILDEEYDKSISTTPVLDTSTEVGGTRMATLLRKIADHLDEKQQVN
;
A
#
# COMPACT_ATOMS: atom_id res chain seq x y z
N MET A 1 -12.35 17.28 -0.41
CA MET A 1 -13.63 16.81 -1.00
C MET A 1 -14.23 15.58 -0.27
N SER A 2 -13.45 14.82 0.52
CA SER A 2 -13.92 13.61 1.24
C SER A 2 -14.86 13.84 2.43
N HIS A 3 -14.79 14.99 3.11
CA HIS A 3 -15.65 15.29 4.28
C HIS A 3 -16.99 15.95 3.92
N LEU A 4 -17.13 16.45 2.69
CA LEU A 4 -18.34 17.16 2.24
C LEU A 4 -19.49 16.20 1.97
N VAL A 5 -19.19 15.01 1.44
CA VAL A 5 -20.20 13.99 1.11
C VAL A 5 -20.92 13.46 2.34
N PRO A 6 -20.24 13.00 3.43
CA PRO A 6 -20.95 12.53 4.61
C PRO A 6 -21.74 13.64 5.31
N PHE A 7 -21.21 14.87 5.34
CA PHE A 7 -21.89 16.02 5.94
C PHE A 7 -23.17 16.39 5.17
N LEU A 8 -23.10 16.39 3.84
CA LEU A 8 -24.25 16.64 2.97
C LEU A 8 -25.33 15.56 3.15
N THR A 9 -24.95 14.28 3.26
CA THR A 9 -25.91 13.19 3.47
C THR A 9 -26.62 13.28 4.81
N VAL A 10 -25.89 13.60 5.89
CA VAL A 10 -26.48 13.79 7.22
C VAL A 10 -27.42 15.00 7.23
N LEU A 11 -27.01 16.11 6.58
CA LEU A 11 -27.83 17.31 6.45
C LEU A 11 -29.12 17.05 5.66
N LEU A 12 -29.05 16.26 4.58
CA LEU A 12 -30.22 15.89 3.76
C LEU A 12 -31.21 15.02 4.55
N VAL A 13 -30.70 14.06 5.32
CA VAL A 13 -31.54 13.20 6.18
C VAL A 13 -32.21 14.04 7.27
N LEU A 14 -31.46 14.94 7.91
CA LEU A 14 -32.02 15.88 8.89
C LEU A 14 -33.07 16.81 8.27
N LEU A 15 -32.82 17.33 7.07
CA LEU A 15 -33.76 18.20 6.35
C LEU A 15 -35.06 17.46 6.01
N ALA A 16 -34.96 16.23 5.51
CA ALA A 16 -36.13 15.41 5.17
C ALA A 16 -36.97 15.08 6.41
N VAL A 17 -36.31 14.77 7.53
CA VAL A 17 -36.94 14.57 8.84
C VAL A 17 -37.67 15.82 9.31
N VAL A 18 -37.01 16.99 9.21
CA VAL A 18 -37.59 18.28 9.62
C VAL A 18 -38.77 18.67 8.73
N LEU A 19 -38.71 18.41 7.42
CA LEU A 19 -39.81 18.63 6.48
C LEU A 19 -41.03 17.74 6.79
N VAL A 20 -40.81 16.47 7.12
CA VAL A 20 -41.90 15.56 7.55
C VAL A 20 -42.49 16.03 8.88
N ALA A 21 -41.67 16.55 9.79
CA ALA A 21 -42.14 17.10 11.06
C ALA A 21 -42.90 18.44 10.91
N LEU A 22 -42.55 19.26 9.91
CA LEU A 22 -43.18 20.56 9.64
C LEU A 22 -44.43 20.49 8.72
N SER A 23 -44.59 19.40 7.97
CA SER A 23 -45.75 19.15 7.10
C SER A 23 -47.12 19.47 7.73
N PRO A 24 -47.42 19.05 8.97
CA PRO A 24 -48.72 19.32 9.59
C PRO A 24 -48.91 20.76 10.07
N LEU A 25 -47.83 21.50 10.37
CA LEU A 25 -47.88 22.94 10.67
C LEU A 25 -48.28 23.75 9.42
N ALA A 26 -47.84 23.31 8.24
CA ALA A 26 -48.29 23.88 6.98
C ALA A 26 -49.77 23.58 6.69
N LEU A 27 -50.29 22.44 7.16
CA LEU A 27 -51.70 22.07 7.04
C LEU A 27 -52.59 22.79 8.07
N ASP A 28 -52.09 23.11 9.26
CA ASP A 28 -52.84 23.82 10.33
C ASP A 28 -53.01 25.32 10.03
N VAL A 29 -52.09 25.93 9.29
CA VAL A 29 -52.24 27.32 8.77
C VAL A 29 -53.35 27.42 7.69
N LEU A 30 -53.80 26.28 7.16
CA LEU A 30 -54.87 26.17 6.18
C LEU A 30 -56.23 25.80 6.81
N ASP A 31 -56.31 25.52 8.12
CA ASP A 31 -57.53 25.01 8.76
C ASP A 31 -58.12 26.00 9.78
N ASP A 32 -59.43 26.24 9.66
CA ASP A 32 -60.17 27.31 10.32
C ASP A 32 -61.08 26.72 11.42
N GLY A 33 -60.56 26.65 12.65
CA GLY A 33 -61.38 26.62 13.88
C GLY A 33 -61.76 25.26 14.48
N GLY A 34 -60.98 24.84 15.49
CA GLY A 34 -61.51 24.30 16.74
C GLY A 34 -61.43 22.79 16.98
N LYS A 35 -60.55 22.38 17.92
CA LYS A 35 -60.73 21.28 18.91
C LYS A 35 -59.42 20.98 19.67
N TRP A 36 -59.36 21.35 20.95
CA TRP A 36 -58.19 21.15 21.81
C TRP A 36 -57.88 19.67 22.15
N SER A 37 -58.83 18.74 22.01
CA SER A 37 -58.56 17.30 22.23
C SER A 37 -57.83 16.64 21.05
N GLN A 38 -58.05 17.12 19.82
CA GLN A 38 -57.34 16.68 18.63
C GLN A 38 -55.85 17.08 18.69
N ARG A 39 -55.53 18.20 19.36
CA ARG A 39 -54.14 18.68 19.59
C ARG A 39 -53.31 17.77 20.52
N SER A 40 -53.94 16.94 21.37
CA SER A 40 -53.23 15.98 22.23
C SER A 40 -52.86 14.68 21.50
N GLU A 41 -53.74 14.19 20.62
CA GLU A 41 -53.46 13.08 19.69
C GLU A 41 -52.35 13.44 18.69
N ILE A 42 -52.37 14.69 18.22
CA ILE A 42 -51.28 15.31 17.44
C ILE A 42 -49.96 15.12 18.22
N GLY A 43 -49.84 15.53 19.48
CA GLY A 43 -48.62 15.34 20.30
C GLY A 43 -48.09 13.89 20.41
N GLN A 44 -48.97 12.89 20.56
CA GLN A 44 -48.57 11.49 20.63
C GLN A 44 -48.00 10.96 19.30
N THR A 45 -48.55 11.40 18.17
CA THR A 45 -48.05 10.99 16.85
C THR A 45 -46.65 11.55 16.56
N TYR A 46 -46.32 12.78 16.99
CA TYR A 46 -44.94 13.30 16.87
C TYR A 46 -43.97 12.61 17.82
N GLY A 47 -44.40 12.25 19.03
CA GLY A 47 -43.55 11.50 19.96
C GLY A 47 -43.14 10.15 19.36
N ALA A 48 -44.10 9.44 18.76
CA ALA A 48 -43.84 8.18 18.07
C ALA A 48 -42.96 8.36 16.81
N ALA A 49 -43.28 9.35 15.97
CA ALA A 49 -42.50 9.63 14.75
C ALA A 49 -41.06 10.07 15.07
N ALA A 50 -40.87 10.98 16.03
CA ALA A 50 -39.57 11.47 16.45
C ALA A 50 -38.73 10.36 17.12
N ALA A 51 -39.36 9.45 17.87
CA ALA A 51 -38.67 8.29 18.43
C ALA A 51 -38.14 7.37 17.31
N LEU A 52 -38.97 7.06 16.31
CA LEU A 52 -38.56 6.24 15.16
C LEU A 52 -37.40 6.88 14.40
N ILE A 53 -37.50 8.18 14.13
CA ILE A 53 -36.43 8.96 13.47
C ILE A 53 -35.15 8.94 14.29
N SER A 54 -35.23 9.12 15.61
CA SER A 54 -34.06 9.11 16.50
C SER A 54 -33.37 7.75 16.48
N VAL A 55 -34.14 6.65 16.46
CA VAL A 55 -33.60 5.29 16.33
C VAL A 55 -32.88 5.11 15.00
N PHE A 56 -33.45 5.57 13.88
CA PHE A 56 -32.78 5.51 12.58
C PHE A 56 -31.50 6.35 12.54
N ALA A 57 -31.54 7.58 13.09
CA ALA A 57 -30.37 8.44 13.17
C ALA A 57 -29.24 7.81 14.00
N LEU A 58 -29.58 7.24 15.17
CA LEU A 58 -28.62 6.55 16.03
C LEU A 58 -28.02 5.33 15.34
N THR A 59 -28.84 4.58 14.61
CA THR A 59 -28.40 3.42 13.83
C THR A 59 -27.43 3.85 12.73
N ALA A 60 -27.76 4.90 11.98
CA ALA A 60 -26.89 5.44 10.94
C ALA A 60 -25.54 5.93 11.50
N ILE A 61 -25.55 6.64 12.64
CA ILE A 61 -24.34 7.09 13.32
C ILE A 61 -23.49 5.89 13.76
N THR A 62 -24.12 4.87 14.33
CA THR A 62 -23.43 3.66 14.80
C THR A 62 -22.77 2.91 13.65
N VAL A 63 -23.47 2.71 12.53
CA VAL A 63 -22.90 2.09 11.32
C VAL A 63 -21.74 2.92 10.79
N SER A 64 -21.89 4.25 10.74
CA SER A 64 -20.83 5.17 10.31
C SER A 64 -19.58 5.06 11.19
N LEU A 65 -19.73 5.02 12.52
CA LEU A 65 -18.62 4.85 13.46
C LEU A 65 -17.89 3.51 13.27
N VAL A 66 -18.62 2.43 13.01
CA VAL A 66 -18.02 1.11 12.75
C VAL A 66 -17.19 1.14 11.46
N LEU A 67 -17.70 1.77 10.39
CA LEU A 67 -16.95 1.93 9.15
C LEU A 67 -15.72 2.81 9.34
N GLN A 68 -15.87 3.95 10.02
CA GLN A 68 -14.75 4.85 10.36
C GLN A 68 -13.67 4.15 11.19
N ALA A 69 -14.05 3.31 12.17
CA ALA A 69 -13.10 2.56 12.98
C ALA A 69 -12.30 1.55 12.14
N ARG A 70 -12.95 0.91 11.16
CA ARG A 70 -12.29 0.01 10.21
C ARG A 70 -11.32 0.76 9.30
N GLU A 71 -11.75 1.89 8.74
CA GLU A 71 -10.89 2.75 7.90
C GLU A 71 -9.69 3.28 8.69
N ALA A 72 -9.90 3.74 9.93
CA ALA A 72 -8.83 4.23 10.80
C ALA A 72 -7.81 3.14 11.11
N LYS A 73 -8.25 1.89 11.31
CA LYS A 73 -7.34 0.76 11.51
C LYS A 73 -6.48 0.51 10.26
N LEU A 74 -7.10 0.45 9.08
CA LEU A 74 -6.39 0.25 7.81
C LEU A 74 -5.40 1.40 7.53
N ALA A 75 -5.81 2.64 7.80
CA ALA A 75 -4.95 3.81 7.64
C ALA A 75 -3.73 3.77 8.57
N ARG A 76 -3.90 3.34 9.83
CA ARG A 76 -2.78 3.16 10.77
C ARG A 76 -1.79 2.09 10.31
N GLU A 77 -2.28 0.96 9.83
CA GLU A 77 -1.43 -0.11 9.29
C GLU A 77 -0.64 0.38 8.07
N GLN A 78 -1.28 1.12 7.17
CA GLN A 78 -0.63 1.69 5.99
C GLN A 78 0.39 2.77 6.37
N ALA A 79 0.08 3.65 7.32
CA ALA A 79 1.00 4.68 7.80
C ALA A 79 2.28 4.08 8.40
N SER A 80 2.14 3.02 9.20
CA SER A 80 3.29 2.30 9.75
C SER A 80 4.20 1.72 8.66
N ARG A 81 3.64 1.19 7.57
CA ARG A 81 4.40 0.69 6.41
C ARG A 81 5.12 1.81 5.68
N THR A 82 4.47 2.97 5.50
CA THR A 82 5.08 4.15 4.87
C THR A 82 6.27 4.63 5.69
N THR A 83 6.11 4.84 7.00
CA THR A 83 7.20 5.25 7.88
C THR A 83 8.37 4.27 7.86
N HIS A 84 8.10 2.96 7.84
CA HIS A 84 9.16 1.96 7.72
C HIS A 84 9.98 2.12 6.43
N ASN A 85 9.31 2.36 5.29
CA ASN A 85 9.98 2.57 4.00
C ASN A 85 10.78 3.89 3.98
N GLU A 86 10.26 4.95 4.61
CA GLU A 86 10.96 6.23 4.76
C GLU A 86 12.25 6.06 5.58
N LEU A 87 12.21 5.32 6.69
CA LEU A 87 13.40 5.04 7.50
C LEU A 87 14.48 4.28 6.72
N ILE A 88 14.09 3.32 5.88
CA ILE A 88 15.03 2.61 5.00
C ILE A 88 15.61 3.54 3.95
N THR A 89 14.79 4.41 3.37
CA THR A 89 15.24 5.37 2.34
C THR A 89 16.23 6.37 2.93
N MET A 90 15.96 6.91 4.12
CA MET A 90 16.89 7.79 4.84
C MET A 90 18.23 7.09 5.13
N ALA A 91 18.20 5.79 5.46
CA ALA A 91 19.41 5.00 5.66
C ALA A 91 20.19 4.77 4.35
N LEU A 92 19.51 4.61 3.22
CA LEU A 92 20.20 4.50 1.92
C LEU A 92 20.92 5.79 1.53
N GLU A 93 20.32 6.95 1.85
CA GLU A 93 20.85 8.27 1.49
C GLU A 93 22.00 8.73 2.40
N ASN A 94 21.97 8.39 3.69
CA ASN A 94 22.95 8.86 4.66
C ASN A 94 23.80 7.72 5.24
N PRO A 95 25.14 7.71 5.03
CA PRO A 95 26.05 6.76 5.65
C PRO A 95 25.91 6.64 7.17
N LEU A 96 25.69 7.74 7.88
CA LEU A 96 25.61 7.77 9.34
C LEU A 96 24.42 6.96 9.87
N TYR A 97 23.28 6.99 9.18
CA TYR A 97 22.10 6.24 9.62
C TYR A 97 22.23 4.74 9.39
N ARG A 98 23.12 4.28 8.49
CA ARG A 98 23.33 2.84 8.24
C ARG A 98 23.99 2.14 9.41
N GLU A 99 24.86 2.83 10.15
CA GLU A 99 25.52 2.30 11.35
C GLU A 99 24.50 1.88 12.42
N CYS A 100 23.32 2.51 12.44
CA CYS A 100 22.26 2.21 13.41
C CYS A 100 21.48 0.91 13.10
N TRP A 101 21.59 0.35 11.90
CA TRP A 101 20.80 -0.82 11.48
C TRP A 101 21.44 -2.16 11.88
N GLY A 102 22.61 -2.15 12.53
CA GLY A 102 23.31 -3.34 13.03
C GLY A 102 24.26 -3.96 12.01
N VAL A 103 24.93 -5.05 12.41
CA VAL A 103 25.90 -5.75 11.58
C VAL A 103 25.15 -6.62 10.56
N PHE A 104 24.84 -6.06 9.40
CA PHE A 104 24.55 -6.87 8.23
C PHE A 104 25.84 -7.59 7.84
N SER A 105 26.01 -8.81 8.33
CA SER A 105 26.94 -9.85 7.87
C SER A 105 28.29 -9.34 7.35
N ASP A 106 29.35 -9.29 8.18
CA ASP A 106 30.83 -9.30 7.89
C ASP A 106 31.40 -8.71 6.57
N GLU A 107 30.61 -8.00 5.77
CA GLU A 107 30.90 -7.55 4.44
C GLU A 107 31.44 -6.14 4.60
N LYS A 108 32.77 -6.06 4.51
CA LYS A 108 33.57 -4.83 4.50
C LYS A 108 33.23 -3.87 3.34
N ASP A 109 32.19 -4.16 2.54
CA ASP A 109 31.81 -3.43 1.34
C ASP A 109 30.50 -2.65 1.54
N GLU A 110 30.63 -1.33 1.52
CA GLU A 110 29.54 -0.36 1.66
C GLU A 110 28.42 -0.57 0.62
N ASN A 111 28.75 -1.07 -0.57
CA ASN A 111 27.79 -1.28 -1.64
C ASN A 111 26.90 -2.50 -1.40
N SER A 112 27.45 -3.56 -0.81
CA SER A 112 26.70 -4.78 -0.48
C SER A 112 25.60 -4.47 0.55
N LEU A 113 25.89 -3.63 1.54
CA LEU A 113 24.88 -3.14 2.50
C LEU A 113 23.76 -2.34 1.81
N LYS A 114 24.11 -1.39 0.91
CA LYS A 114 23.12 -0.63 0.15
C LYS A 114 22.22 -1.53 -0.68
N GLN A 115 22.80 -2.57 -1.30
CA GLN A 115 22.04 -3.55 -2.06
C GLN A 115 21.09 -4.34 -1.17
N GLN A 116 21.52 -4.81 0.01
CA GLN A 116 20.65 -5.52 0.95
C GLN A 116 19.48 -4.66 1.44
N LEU A 117 19.73 -3.39 1.77
CA LEU A 117 18.68 -2.43 2.18
C LEU A 117 17.69 -2.15 1.05
N TYR A 118 18.19 -1.94 -0.17
CA TYR A 118 17.35 -1.72 -1.34
C TYR A 118 16.50 -2.96 -1.69
N MET A 119 17.10 -4.14 -1.57
CA MET A 119 16.40 -5.41 -1.73
C MET A 119 15.27 -5.58 -0.70
N ASN A 120 15.52 -5.21 0.57
CA ASN A 120 14.49 -5.19 1.59
C ASN A 120 13.31 -4.30 1.19
N LEU A 121 13.59 -3.09 0.70
CA LEU A 121 12.57 -2.13 0.29
C LEU A 121 11.70 -2.67 -0.86
N ILE A 122 12.32 -3.26 -1.90
CA ILE A 122 11.58 -3.84 -3.03
C ILE A 122 10.64 -4.95 -2.56
N VAL A 123 11.15 -5.89 -1.77
CA VAL A 123 10.37 -7.04 -1.30
C VAL A 123 9.23 -6.60 -0.37
N SER A 124 9.48 -5.64 0.53
CA SER A 124 8.46 -5.08 1.42
C SER A 124 7.38 -4.30 0.65
N TYR A 125 7.75 -3.58 -0.42
CA TYR A 125 6.81 -2.93 -1.32
C TYR A 125 5.93 -3.95 -2.08
N TRP A 126 6.53 -5.01 -2.62
CA TRP A 126 5.78 -6.07 -3.31
C TRP A 126 4.84 -6.83 -2.38
N GLN A 127 5.28 -7.12 -1.15
CA GLN A 127 4.44 -7.75 -0.13
C GLN A 127 3.18 -6.91 0.13
N THR A 128 3.36 -5.60 0.31
CA THR A 128 2.24 -4.68 0.53
C THR A 128 1.25 -4.72 -0.63
N ARG A 129 1.73 -4.65 -1.87
CA ARG A 129 0.84 -4.70 -3.04
C ARG A 129 0.16 -6.04 -3.22
N PHE A 130 0.85 -7.14 -2.91
CA PHE A 130 0.28 -8.49 -2.96
C PHE A 130 -0.85 -8.66 -1.94
N GLU A 131 -0.65 -8.17 -0.71
CA GLU A 131 -1.67 -8.20 0.34
C GLU A 131 -2.91 -7.35 -0.02
N LEU A 132 -2.68 -6.20 -0.65
CA LEU A 132 -3.74 -5.32 -1.18
C LEU A 132 -4.42 -5.89 -2.45
N GLY A 133 -3.88 -6.97 -3.03
CA GLY A 133 -4.43 -7.59 -4.25
C GLY A 133 -4.13 -6.83 -5.55
N THR A 134 -3.28 -5.80 -5.50
CA THR A 134 -2.86 -5.01 -6.68
C THR A 134 -1.60 -5.55 -7.35
N PHE A 135 -1.08 -6.68 -6.85
CA PHE A 135 0.03 -7.42 -7.43
C PHE A 135 -0.35 -8.90 -7.51
N SER A 136 -0.60 -9.38 -8.74
CA SER A 136 -1.02 -10.76 -8.98
C SER A 136 0.14 -11.74 -8.77
N GLU A 137 -0.18 -13.03 -8.58
CA GLU A 137 0.84 -14.08 -8.48
C GLU A 137 1.73 -14.15 -9.72
N THR A 138 1.16 -14.00 -10.92
CA THR A 138 1.92 -13.99 -12.18
C THR A 138 2.95 -12.87 -12.21
N HIS A 139 2.54 -11.64 -11.86
CA HIS A 139 3.47 -10.51 -11.80
C HIS A 139 4.54 -10.68 -10.73
N LEU A 140 4.18 -11.25 -9.57
CA LEU A 140 5.13 -11.56 -8.51
C LEU A 140 6.18 -12.57 -8.96
N ARG A 141 5.79 -13.64 -9.66
CA ARG A 141 6.72 -14.66 -10.18
C ARG A 141 7.71 -14.07 -11.19
N HIS A 142 7.22 -13.26 -12.13
CA HIS A 142 8.09 -12.59 -13.09
C HIS A 142 9.07 -11.62 -12.42
N GLY A 143 8.59 -10.84 -11.44
CA GLY A 143 9.44 -9.95 -10.66
C GLY A 143 10.51 -10.71 -9.87
N ALA A 144 10.11 -11.77 -9.16
CA ALA A 144 11.01 -12.60 -8.37
C ALA A 144 12.08 -13.27 -9.23
N ALA A 145 11.71 -13.83 -10.39
CA ALA A 145 12.67 -14.40 -11.34
C ALA A 145 13.71 -13.37 -11.81
N SER A 146 13.30 -12.13 -12.08
CA SER A 146 14.21 -11.04 -12.45
C SER A 146 15.21 -10.72 -11.33
N ILE A 147 14.73 -10.56 -10.09
CA ILE A 147 15.59 -10.23 -8.95
C ILE A 147 16.54 -11.38 -8.60
N PHE A 148 16.09 -12.63 -8.66
CA PHE A 148 16.92 -13.79 -8.35
C PHE A 148 17.87 -14.19 -9.48
N SER A 149 17.73 -13.60 -10.67
CA SER A 149 18.77 -13.70 -11.71
C SER A 149 20.09 -13.06 -11.27
N ALA A 150 20.03 -12.02 -10.42
CA ALA A 150 21.18 -11.29 -9.92
C ALA A 150 21.69 -11.84 -8.58
N ARG A 151 23.02 -11.79 -8.37
CA ARG A 151 23.66 -12.22 -7.11
C ARG A 151 23.10 -11.50 -5.87
N PRO A 152 22.90 -10.17 -5.85
CA PRO A 152 22.42 -9.47 -4.66
C PRO A 152 21.03 -9.94 -4.21
N GLY A 153 20.13 -10.25 -5.16
CA GLY A 153 18.80 -10.77 -4.85
C GLY A 153 18.85 -12.15 -4.20
N ARG A 154 19.74 -13.03 -4.66
CA ARG A 154 19.95 -14.36 -4.06
C ARG A 154 20.58 -14.28 -2.68
N THR A 155 21.60 -13.44 -2.49
CA THR A 155 22.24 -13.25 -1.18
C THR A 155 21.23 -12.71 -0.16
N PHE A 156 20.49 -11.66 -0.52
CA PHE A 156 19.45 -11.10 0.35
C PHE A 156 18.42 -12.15 0.78
N TRP A 157 17.87 -12.93 -0.15
CA TRP A 157 16.84 -13.91 0.20
C TRP A 157 17.38 -15.05 1.04
N LYS A 158 18.61 -15.51 0.78
CA LYS A 158 19.28 -16.51 1.61
C LYS A 158 19.30 -16.10 3.09
N ASP A 159 19.60 -14.84 3.37
CA ASP A 159 19.75 -14.33 4.74
C ASP A 159 18.40 -13.94 5.36
N ALA A 160 17.47 -13.39 4.57
CA ALA A 160 16.20 -12.86 5.07
C ALA A 160 15.04 -13.88 5.10
N ARG A 161 15.09 -14.97 4.31
CA ARG A 161 13.94 -15.87 4.10
C ARG A 161 13.41 -16.47 5.38
N GLU A 162 14.29 -16.92 6.28
CA GLU A 162 13.88 -17.64 7.48
C GLU A 162 13.10 -16.73 8.44
N ALA A 163 13.62 -15.53 8.70
CA ALA A 163 12.96 -14.55 9.54
C ALA A 163 11.61 -14.13 8.94
N ARG A 164 11.54 -13.88 7.62
CA ARG A 164 10.30 -13.46 6.95
C ARG A 164 9.23 -14.55 6.91
N ILE A 165 9.61 -15.81 6.63
CA ILE A 165 8.68 -16.94 6.63
C ILE A 165 8.13 -17.18 8.05
N ARG A 166 8.99 -17.16 9.08
CA ARG A 166 8.58 -17.37 10.48
C ARG A 166 7.66 -16.28 11.01
N THR A 167 7.86 -15.02 10.59
CA THR A 167 7.06 -13.87 11.06
C THR A 167 5.76 -13.64 10.25
N SER A 168 5.46 -14.50 9.28
CA SER A 168 4.28 -14.38 8.42
C SER A 168 2.97 -14.71 9.15
N GLN A 169 2.22 -13.67 9.54
CA GLN A 169 0.97 -13.85 10.31
C GLN A 169 -0.28 -14.10 9.45
N THR A 170 -0.30 -13.62 8.19
CA THR A 170 -1.49 -13.71 7.32
C THR A 170 -1.36 -14.81 6.26
N ARG A 171 -2.50 -15.33 5.78
CA ARG A 171 -2.52 -16.30 4.65
C ARG A 171 -1.89 -15.71 3.39
N LYS A 172 -2.16 -14.42 3.10
CA LYS A 172 -1.58 -13.73 1.94
C LYS A 172 -0.07 -13.55 2.07
N ALA A 173 0.44 -13.17 3.25
CA ALA A 173 1.88 -13.07 3.50
C ALA A 173 2.57 -14.43 3.32
N ARG A 174 2.02 -15.50 3.91
CA ARG A 174 2.57 -16.86 3.72
C ARG A 174 2.63 -17.27 2.25
N ARG A 175 1.58 -16.97 1.47
CA ARG A 175 1.57 -17.24 0.03
C ARG A 175 2.61 -16.42 -0.73
N PHE A 176 2.75 -15.14 -0.39
CA PHE A 176 3.77 -14.26 -0.97
C PHE A 176 5.19 -14.81 -0.77
N HIS A 177 5.54 -15.17 0.47
CA HIS A 177 6.87 -15.72 0.76
C HIS A 177 7.09 -17.09 0.14
N ALA A 178 6.07 -17.95 0.08
CA ALA A 178 6.17 -19.24 -0.62
C ALA A 178 6.48 -19.06 -2.12
N ILE A 179 5.85 -18.10 -2.79
CA ILE A 179 6.15 -17.81 -4.20
C ILE A 179 7.59 -17.33 -4.38
N LEU A 180 8.07 -16.44 -3.51
CA LEU A 180 9.47 -15.99 -3.54
C LEU A 180 10.45 -17.15 -3.31
N ASP A 181 10.15 -18.05 -2.37
CA ASP A 181 10.99 -19.20 -2.08
C ASP A 181 11.05 -20.17 -3.26
N GLU A 182 9.91 -20.46 -3.88
CA GLU A 182 9.84 -21.28 -5.11
C GLU A 182 10.68 -20.70 -6.26
N GLU A 183 10.61 -19.38 -6.49
CA GLU A 183 11.40 -18.74 -7.56
C GLU A 183 12.90 -18.65 -7.20
N TYR A 184 13.24 -18.51 -5.92
CA TYR A 184 14.62 -18.61 -5.45
C TYR A 184 15.18 -20.00 -5.69
N ASP A 185 14.45 -21.05 -5.33
CA ASP A 185 14.85 -22.44 -5.52
C ASP A 185 15.03 -22.79 -7.01
N LYS A 186 14.19 -22.23 -7.89
CA LYS A 186 14.39 -22.32 -9.35
C LYS A 186 15.68 -21.64 -9.80
N SER A 187 16.02 -20.48 -9.24
CA SER A 187 17.22 -19.74 -9.63
C SER A 187 18.51 -20.50 -9.26
N ILE A 188 18.54 -21.17 -8.10
CA ILE A 188 19.69 -21.95 -7.65
C ILE A 188 19.80 -23.28 -8.40
N SER A 189 18.67 -23.92 -8.75
CA SER A 189 18.66 -25.18 -9.52
C SER A 189 18.97 -24.99 -11.00
N THR A 190 18.66 -23.82 -11.56
CA THR A 190 19.02 -23.46 -12.95
C THR A 190 20.49 -23.01 -13.07
N THR A 191 21.22 -22.91 -11.95
CA THR A 191 22.65 -22.57 -11.97
C THR A 191 23.53 -23.83 -12.04
N PRO A 192 23.81 -24.33 -13.26
CA PRO A 192 25.17 -24.70 -13.63
C PRO A 192 25.69 -23.73 -14.70
N VAL A 193 26.81 -23.06 -14.39
CA VAL A 193 27.71 -22.34 -15.32
C VAL A 193 27.15 -21.06 -15.96
N LEU A 194 27.20 -19.95 -15.24
CA LEU A 194 27.54 -18.62 -15.80
C LEU A 194 28.27 -17.79 -14.74
N ASP A 195 29.34 -18.33 -14.16
CA ASP A 195 30.42 -17.52 -13.57
C ASP A 195 31.31 -17.02 -14.72
N THR A 196 30.75 -16.14 -15.57
CA THR A 196 31.51 -15.33 -16.53
C THR A 196 31.42 -13.86 -16.13
N SER A 197 31.46 -13.58 -14.83
CA SER A 197 31.65 -12.23 -14.30
C SER A 197 33.11 -11.98 -13.90
N THR A 198 34.05 -12.26 -14.81
CA THR A 198 35.42 -11.74 -14.68
C THR A 198 36.06 -11.22 -15.98
N GLU A 199 35.45 -11.33 -17.17
CA GLU A 199 36.17 -10.88 -18.40
C GLU A 199 35.36 -10.17 -19.51
N VAL A 200 34.04 -9.98 -19.40
CA VAL A 200 33.25 -9.49 -20.56
C VAL A 200 32.92 -7.99 -20.50
N GLY A 201 33.06 -7.33 -19.34
CA GLY A 201 32.76 -5.90 -19.19
C GLY A 201 33.85 -4.95 -19.74
N GLY A 202 35.13 -5.30 -19.58
CA GLY A 202 36.26 -4.48 -20.03
C GLY A 202 36.53 -4.60 -21.53
N THR A 203 36.50 -5.82 -22.07
CA THR A 203 36.90 -6.12 -23.45
C THR A 203 35.88 -5.60 -24.47
N ARG A 204 34.57 -5.67 -24.16
CA ARG A 204 33.53 -5.13 -25.06
C ARG A 204 33.56 -3.61 -25.11
N MET A 205 33.78 -2.92 -24.00
CA MET A 205 33.85 -1.45 -24.01
C MET A 205 35.17 -0.96 -24.64
N ALA A 206 36.30 -1.64 -24.39
CA ALA A 206 37.56 -1.33 -25.06
C ALA A 206 37.49 -1.56 -26.59
N THR A 207 36.78 -2.61 -27.03
CA THR A 207 36.58 -2.89 -28.46
C THR A 207 35.63 -1.88 -29.11
N LEU A 208 34.58 -1.45 -28.41
CA LEU A 208 33.68 -0.39 -28.91
C LEU A 208 34.37 0.97 -28.95
N LEU A 209 35.15 1.33 -27.94
CA LEU A 209 35.92 2.58 -27.92
C LEU A 209 36.99 2.61 -29.02
N ARG A 210 37.67 1.47 -29.28
CA ARG A 210 38.63 1.36 -30.38
C ARG A 210 37.95 1.49 -31.74
N LYS A 211 36.81 0.83 -31.93
CA LYS A 211 36.04 0.92 -33.18
C LYS A 211 35.48 2.32 -33.44
N ILE A 212 35.15 3.08 -32.39
CA ILE A 212 34.73 4.47 -32.51
C ILE A 212 35.92 5.39 -32.83
N ALA A 213 37.09 5.16 -32.23
CA ALA A 213 38.30 5.92 -32.52
C ALA A 213 38.76 5.72 -33.99
N ASP A 214 38.78 4.47 -34.48
CA ASP A 214 39.17 4.16 -35.86
C ASP A 214 38.22 4.82 -36.88
N HIS A 215 36.92 4.92 -36.55
CA HIS A 215 35.92 5.54 -37.43
C HIS A 215 35.94 7.08 -37.40
N LEU A 216 36.54 7.68 -36.37
CA LEU A 216 36.77 9.12 -36.29
C LEU A 216 38.04 9.53 -37.07
N ASP A 217 39.09 8.71 -37.02
CA ASP A 217 40.30 8.91 -37.84
C ASP A 217 40.03 8.75 -39.35
N GLU A 218 39.20 7.77 -39.73
CA GLU A 218 38.79 7.56 -41.13
C GLU A 218 37.99 8.75 -41.69
N LYS A 219 37.21 9.44 -40.84
CA LYS A 219 36.49 10.66 -41.24
C LYS A 219 37.36 11.91 -41.30
N GLN A 220 38.52 11.93 -40.64
CA GLN A 220 39.45 13.06 -40.68
C GLN A 220 40.43 13.02 -41.86
N GLN A 221 40.63 11.86 -42.51
CA GLN A 221 41.51 11.74 -43.69
C GLN A 221 40.82 11.98 -45.04
N VAL A 222 39.49 12.12 -45.07
CA VAL A 222 38.69 12.30 -46.30
C VAL A 222 38.25 13.77 -46.48
N ASN A 223 38.92 14.72 -45.81
CA ASN A 223 38.67 16.16 -45.99
C ASN A 223 39.98 16.92 -46.19
#